data_AF-A0A1M7YUY4-F1
#
_entry.id   AF-A0A1M7YUY4-F1
#
_cell.length_a   1.000
_cell.length_b   1.000
_cell.length_c   1.000
_cell.angle_alpha   90.00
_cell.angle_beta   90.00
_cell.angle_gamma   90.00
#
_symmetry.space_group_name_H-M   'P 1'
#
loop_
_entity.id
_entity.type
_entity.pdbx_description
1 polymer ?
#
loop_
_entity_poly.entity_id
_entity_poly.type
_entity_poly.pdbx_seq_one_letter_code
_entity_poly.pdbx_strand_id
1 'polypeptide(L)'
;MNIGKYVVILCLIFSGQVAGMQMEKEQDLTQFDFPFLIGDWHLVNTLSGNDTEDYLSIRLQLKSSYMFAVQIHKKDSSVEYWEGDYTADETTLTLGAKTLTPQVYSYSTTHNQLMLNGVIFYKALSRSLVGVWESYQISGFERIDTGVEQLQLVLQPDFLFSIKVQDNKGKEVVHQGVYYTEKDHLVFLFEGGEHDAKFELDANQMVLNLEDGAILATLRRIY
;
A
#
# COMPACT_ATOMS: atom_id res chain seq x y z
N MET A 1 -67.10 35.12 12.23
CA MET A 1 -67.17 34.66 13.64
C MET A 1 -66.55 33.26 13.70
N ASN A 2 -65.75 32.99 14.74
CA ASN A 2 -64.87 31.82 14.97
C ASN A 2 -63.56 31.81 14.16
N ILE A 3 -62.46 32.39 14.68
CA ILE A 3 -61.60 32.00 15.82
C ILE A 3 -60.43 31.15 15.31
N GLY A 4 -59.24 31.64 15.62
CA GLY A 4 -57.99 31.28 14.99
C GLY A 4 -57.51 29.86 15.26
N LYS A 5 -56.57 29.43 14.42
CA LYS A 5 -55.64 28.36 14.75
C LYS A 5 -54.24 28.82 14.35
N TYR A 6 -53.40 28.92 15.37
CA TYR A 6 -52.03 29.36 15.34
C TYR A 6 -51.17 28.49 14.41
N VAL A 7 -50.40 29.13 13.54
CA VAL A 7 -49.32 28.49 12.78
C VAL A 7 -48.15 28.29 13.74
N VAL A 8 -47.94 27.05 14.17
CA VAL A 8 -46.73 26.65 14.90
C VAL A 8 -45.65 26.37 13.87
N ILE A 9 -44.68 27.29 13.77
CA ILE A 9 -43.45 27.09 13.00
C ILE A 9 -42.53 26.21 13.85
N LEU A 10 -42.39 24.95 13.47
CA LEU A 10 -41.44 24.01 14.04
C LEU A 10 -40.08 24.22 13.33
N CYS A 11 -39.22 25.07 13.90
CA CYS A 11 -37.81 25.15 13.51
C CYS A 11 -37.08 23.88 13.98
N LEU A 12 -36.93 22.89 13.10
CA LEU A 12 -35.99 21.79 13.30
C LEU A 12 -34.58 22.30 13.04
N ILE A 13 -33.87 22.61 14.13
CA ILE A 13 -32.44 22.84 14.12
C ILE A 13 -31.78 21.48 13.94
N PHE A 14 -31.42 21.12 12.70
CA PHE A 14 -30.49 20.02 12.46
C PHE A 14 -29.11 20.48 12.89
N SER A 15 -28.78 20.24 14.15
CA SER A 15 -27.40 20.24 14.63
C SER A 15 -26.69 19.07 13.97
N GLY A 16 -26.15 19.30 12.77
CA GLY A 16 -25.25 18.34 12.13
C GLY A 16 -24.06 18.13 13.05
N GLN A 17 -23.99 16.95 13.67
CA GLN A 17 -22.77 16.50 14.30
C GLN A 17 -21.74 16.36 13.19
N VAL A 18 -20.74 17.24 13.19
CA VAL A 18 -19.51 17.01 12.44
C VAL A 18 -18.90 15.77 13.09
N ALA A 19 -19.15 14.61 12.50
CA ALA A 19 -18.41 13.41 12.81
C ALA A 19 -16.95 13.75 12.49
N GLY A 20 -16.14 13.92 13.54
CA GLY A 20 -14.71 14.00 13.37
C GLY A 20 -14.29 12.76 12.58
N MET A 21 -13.64 12.97 11.44
CA MET A 21 -12.87 11.91 10.78
C MET A 21 -11.89 11.40 11.84
N GLN A 22 -12.25 10.29 12.45
CA GLN A 22 -11.33 9.51 13.26
C GLN A 22 -10.30 9.03 12.24
N MET A 23 -9.12 9.65 12.22
CA MET A 23 -7.97 9.08 11.51
C MET A 23 -7.84 7.66 12.02
N GLU A 24 -8.17 6.70 11.16
CA GLU A 24 -7.93 5.29 11.41
C GLU A 24 -6.47 5.18 11.81
N LYS A 25 -6.21 4.71 13.03
CA LYS A 25 -4.85 4.55 13.54
C LYS A 25 -4.15 3.64 12.55
N GLU A 26 -3.19 4.19 11.80
CA GLU A 26 -2.41 3.41 10.84
C GLU A 26 -1.86 2.20 11.57
N GLN A 27 -2.24 1.01 11.07
CA GLN A 27 -1.75 -0.24 11.60
C GLN A 27 -0.26 -0.30 11.29
N ASP A 28 0.53 -0.66 12.29
CA ASP A 28 1.95 -0.94 12.12
C ASP A 28 2.11 -2.06 11.09
N LEU A 29 2.61 -1.72 9.90
CA LEU A 29 2.72 -2.65 8.77
C LEU A 29 3.64 -3.82 9.06
N THR A 30 4.59 -3.64 9.98
CA THR A 30 5.50 -4.70 10.43
C THR A 30 4.75 -5.81 11.17
N GLN A 31 3.58 -5.52 11.75
CA GLN A 31 2.77 -6.50 12.47
C GLN A 31 1.75 -7.22 11.57
N PHE A 32 1.78 -6.98 10.26
CA PHE A 32 0.84 -7.61 9.35
C PHE A 32 1.27 -9.04 8.99
N ASP A 33 0.39 -10.01 9.22
CA ASP A 33 0.70 -11.45 9.09
C ASP A 33 1.06 -11.89 7.66
N PHE A 34 0.56 -11.17 6.64
CA PHE A 34 0.65 -11.60 5.24
C PHE A 34 1.16 -10.49 4.31
N PRO A 35 2.33 -9.88 4.56
CA PRO A 35 2.76 -8.63 3.92
C PRO A 35 2.77 -8.68 2.40
N PHE A 36 3.01 -9.87 1.83
CA PHE A 36 2.97 -10.06 0.39
C PHE A 36 1.62 -9.84 -0.25
N LEU A 37 0.51 -10.01 0.47
CA LEU A 37 -0.85 -9.72 -0.02
C LEU A 37 -1.13 -8.23 -0.18
N ILE A 38 -0.45 -7.37 0.56
CA ILE A 38 -0.75 -5.93 0.56
C ILE A 38 -0.38 -5.30 -0.78
N GLY A 39 -1.32 -4.54 -1.35
CA GLY A 39 -1.10 -3.75 -2.55
C GLY A 39 -2.26 -3.82 -3.54
N ASP A 40 -2.00 -3.25 -4.71
CA ASP A 40 -2.89 -3.28 -5.87
C ASP A 40 -2.48 -4.42 -6.81
N TRP A 41 -3.44 -5.26 -7.17
CA TRP A 41 -3.26 -6.44 -7.99
C TRP A 41 -4.08 -6.33 -9.27
N HIS A 42 -3.47 -6.60 -10.41
CA HIS A 42 -4.10 -6.44 -11.72
C HIS A 42 -4.12 -7.74 -12.51
N LEU A 43 -5.29 -8.04 -13.04
CA LEU A 43 -5.49 -9.00 -14.12
C LEU A 43 -5.92 -8.21 -15.35
N VAL A 44 -5.27 -8.44 -16.48
CA VAL A 44 -5.61 -7.81 -17.75
C VAL A 44 -5.99 -8.91 -18.73
N ASN A 45 -7.15 -8.75 -19.36
CA ASN A 45 -7.58 -9.66 -20.40
C ASN A 45 -6.73 -9.39 -21.67
N THR A 46 -5.74 -10.23 -21.91
CA THR A 46 -5.01 -10.21 -23.18
C THR A 46 -5.92 -10.81 -24.24
N LEU A 47 -6.37 -9.99 -25.19
CA LEU A 47 -7.40 -10.24 -26.21
C LEU A 47 -7.11 -11.41 -27.21
N SER A 48 -6.36 -12.43 -26.81
CA SER A 48 -5.98 -13.57 -27.63
C SER A 48 -6.98 -14.73 -27.46
N GLY A 49 -7.95 -14.78 -28.37
CA GLY A 49 -8.39 -16.04 -28.99
C GLY A 49 -9.67 -16.70 -28.48
N ASN A 50 -10.14 -16.41 -27.26
CA ASN A 50 -11.46 -16.86 -26.79
C ASN A 50 -12.12 -15.76 -25.95
N ASP A 51 -12.94 -14.95 -26.63
CA ASP A 51 -13.46 -13.68 -26.15
C ASP A 51 -14.68 -13.82 -25.21
N THR A 52 -14.79 -14.93 -24.47
CA THR A 52 -15.97 -15.24 -23.65
C THR A 52 -16.10 -14.41 -22.38
N GLU A 53 -15.02 -13.79 -21.93
CA GLU A 53 -15.01 -12.97 -20.72
C GLU A 53 -15.33 -11.51 -21.03
N ASP A 54 -16.24 -10.90 -20.27
CA ASP A 54 -16.77 -9.54 -20.52
C ASP A 54 -15.98 -8.42 -19.81
N TYR A 55 -14.75 -8.70 -19.38
CA TYR A 55 -13.88 -7.71 -18.74
C TYR A 55 -12.63 -7.41 -19.55
N LEU A 56 -12.16 -6.17 -19.45
CA LEU A 56 -10.87 -5.68 -19.94
C LEU A 56 -9.79 -5.82 -18.86
N SER A 57 -10.12 -5.47 -17.62
CA SER A 57 -9.20 -5.60 -16.49
C SER A 57 -9.95 -5.76 -15.17
N ILE A 58 -9.30 -6.42 -14.22
CA ILE A 58 -9.73 -6.49 -12.83
C ILE A 58 -8.61 -5.91 -11.98
N ARG A 59 -8.95 -4.99 -11.08
CA ARG A 59 -8.08 -4.52 -10.00
C ARG A 59 -8.63 -5.05 -8.67
N LEU A 60 -7.78 -5.74 -7.91
CA LEU A 60 -8.02 -6.13 -6.53
C LEU A 60 -7.05 -5.36 -5.64
N GLN A 61 -7.56 -4.56 -4.71
CA GLN A 61 -6.76 -3.90 -3.69
C GLN A 61 -6.92 -4.64 -2.36
N LEU A 62 -5.81 -4.92 -1.69
CA LEU A 62 -5.78 -5.48 -0.33
C LEU A 62 -4.94 -4.55 0.55
N LYS A 63 -5.53 -4.11 1.67
CA LYS A 63 -4.90 -3.17 2.61
C LYS A 63 -4.60 -3.81 3.95
N SER A 64 -3.57 -3.31 4.64
CA SER A 64 -3.16 -3.78 5.97
C SER A 64 -4.29 -3.75 7.01
N SER A 65 -5.20 -2.77 6.87
CA SER A 65 -6.48 -2.65 7.59
C SER A 65 -7.48 -3.80 7.43
N TYR A 66 -7.13 -4.88 6.71
CA TYR A 66 -8.04 -5.97 6.33
C TYR A 66 -9.24 -5.52 5.49
N MET A 67 -9.10 -4.40 4.77
CA MET A 67 -10.07 -3.91 3.80
C MET A 67 -9.64 -4.26 2.38
N PHE A 68 -10.60 -4.73 1.57
CA PHE A 68 -10.40 -4.97 0.15
C PHE A 68 -11.29 -4.07 -0.70
N ALA A 69 -10.88 -3.84 -1.93
CA ALA A 69 -11.73 -3.28 -2.98
C ALA A 69 -11.49 -4.02 -4.29
N VAL A 70 -12.57 -4.26 -5.06
CA VAL A 70 -12.49 -4.83 -6.40
C VAL A 70 -13.09 -3.85 -7.39
N GLN A 71 -12.40 -3.67 -8.51
CA GLN A 71 -12.88 -2.90 -9.65
C GLN A 71 -12.76 -3.75 -10.92
N ILE A 72 -13.87 -3.93 -11.64
CA ILE A 72 -13.89 -4.62 -12.93
C ILE A 72 -14.22 -3.59 -14.00
N HIS A 73 -13.28 -3.36 -14.92
CA HIS A 73 -13.54 -2.60 -16.14
C HIS A 73 -14.06 -3.55 -17.21
N LYS A 74 -15.29 -3.34 -17.67
CA LYS A 74 -15.93 -4.18 -18.69
C LYS A 74 -15.66 -3.70 -20.10
N LYS A 75 -15.91 -4.56 -21.08
CA LYS A 75 -15.76 -4.24 -22.52
C LYS A 75 -16.76 -3.20 -23.00
N ASP A 76 -17.95 -3.15 -22.40
CA ASP A 76 -18.97 -2.13 -22.66
C ASP A 76 -18.65 -0.76 -22.02
N SER A 77 -17.44 -0.61 -21.46
CA SER A 77 -16.96 0.57 -20.74
C SER A 77 -17.64 0.83 -19.38
N SER A 78 -18.51 -0.06 -18.92
CA SER A 78 -19.04 0.00 -17.56
C SER A 78 -17.99 -0.45 -16.53
N VAL A 79 -18.19 0.00 -15.29
CA VAL A 79 -17.32 -0.32 -14.16
C VAL A 79 -18.16 -0.90 -13.04
N GLU A 80 -17.80 -2.11 -12.62
CA GLU A 80 -18.32 -2.68 -11.38
C GLU A 80 -17.31 -2.42 -10.26
N TYR A 81 -17.84 -2.08 -9.08
CA TYR A 81 -17.04 -1.78 -7.91
C TYR A 81 -17.73 -2.30 -6.65
N TRP A 82 -16.94 -2.92 -5.76
CA TRP A 82 -17.36 -3.23 -4.41
C TRP A 82 -16.16 -3.31 -3.47
N GLU A 83 -16.42 -3.15 -2.18
CA GLU A 83 -15.43 -3.18 -1.10
C GLU A 83 -15.99 -3.84 0.15
N GLY A 84 -15.10 -4.18 1.09
CA GLY A 84 -15.49 -4.71 2.39
C GLY A 84 -14.30 -5.26 3.16
N ASP A 85 -14.57 -6.00 4.23
CA ASP A 85 -13.53 -6.70 5.00
C ASP A 85 -13.09 -7.99 4.31
N TYR A 86 -11.81 -8.32 4.42
CA TYR A 86 -11.29 -9.65 4.09
C TYR A 86 -10.62 -10.30 5.30
N THR A 87 -10.49 -11.63 5.24
CA THR A 87 -9.62 -12.39 6.13
C THR A 87 -8.70 -13.25 5.28
N ALA A 88 -7.49 -13.50 5.75
CA ALA A 88 -6.55 -14.41 5.11
C ALA A 88 -5.96 -15.37 6.14
N ASP A 89 -5.68 -16.59 5.70
CA ASP A 89 -4.77 -17.52 6.37
C ASP A 89 -3.63 -17.89 5.41
N GLU A 90 -2.83 -18.92 5.70
CA GLU A 90 -1.70 -19.33 4.85
C GLU A 90 -2.07 -19.71 3.40
N THR A 91 -3.33 -20.10 3.15
CA THR A 91 -3.75 -20.66 1.84
C THR A 91 -5.10 -20.16 1.35
N THR A 92 -5.86 -19.47 2.20
CA THR A 92 -7.23 -19.04 1.92
C THR A 92 -7.37 -17.53 2.09
N LEU A 93 -7.95 -16.89 1.07
CA LEU A 93 -8.38 -15.50 1.10
C LEU A 93 -9.91 -15.47 1.05
N THR A 94 -10.53 -14.84 2.04
CA THR A 94 -11.99 -14.67 2.09
C THR A 94 -12.34 -13.20 1.96
N LEU A 95 -12.97 -12.81 0.86
CA LEU A 95 -13.49 -11.47 0.62
C LEU A 95 -14.94 -11.36 1.13
N GLY A 96 -15.26 -10.27 1.81
CA GLY A 96 -16.59 -10.04 2.37
C GLY A 96 -16.87 -10.94 3.56
N ALA A 97 -15.87 -11.16 4.42
CA ALA A 97 -15.93 -12.13 5.54
C ALA A 97 -17.09 -11.90 6.51
N LYS A 98 -17.58 -10.65 6.62
CA LYS A 98 -18.71 -10.26 7.48
C LYS A 98 -20.05 -10.17 6.72
N THR A 99 -20.12 -10.60 5.47
CA THR A 99 -21.32 -10.54 4.63
C THR A 99 -22.09 -11.86 4.64
N LEU A 100 -23.32 -11.86 4.10
CA LEU A 100 -24.14 -13.07 3.94
C LEU A 100 -23.59 -14.04 2.88
N THR A 101 -22.74 -13.54 1.97
CA THR A 101 -22.21 -14.30 0.83
C THR A 101 -20.70 -14.05 0.69
N PRO A 102 -19.88 -14.52 1.64
CA PRO A 102 -18.43 -14.38 1.57
C PRO A 102 -17.88 -15.16 0.35
N GLN A 103 -16.87 -14.60 -0.30
CA GLN A 103 -16.19 -15.20 -1.45
C GLN A 103 -14.87 -15.79 -0.99
N VAL A 104 -14.72 -17.10 -1.11
CA VAL A 104 -13.56 -17.85 -0.60
C VAL A 104 -12.69 -18.31 -1.77
N TYR A 105 -11.40 -18.00 -1.70
CA TYR A 105 -10.41 -18.34 -2.72
C TYR A 105 -9.25 -19.10 -2.09
N SER A 106 -8.78 -20.15 -2.75
CA SER A 106 -7.44 -20.66 -2.52
C SER A 106 -6.45 -19.69 -3.16
N TYR A 107 -5.38 -19.36 -2.45
CA TYR A 107 -4.35 -18.48 -2.97
C TYR A 107 -2.92 -18.95 -2.70
N SER A 108 -2.01 -18.42 -3.51
CA SER A 108 -0.57 -18.38 -3.22
C SER A 108 0.00 -17.07 -3.73
N THR A 109 1.00 -16.53 -3.05
CA THR A 109 1.59 -15.24 -3.41
C THR A 109 3.11 -15.31 -3.49
N THR A 110 3.67 -14.55 -4.42
CA THR A 110 5.07 -14.10 -4.38
C THR A 110 5.09 -12.60 -4.03
N HIS A 111 6.25 -11.95 -4.12
CA HIS A 111 6.35 -10.50 -3.95
C HIS A 111 5.67 -9.71 -5.09
N ASN A 112 5.44 -10.31 -6.26
CA ASN A 112 4.91 -9.63 -7.45
C ASN A 112 3.71 -10.34 -8.12
N GLN A 113 3.35 -11.55 -7.68
CA GLN A 113 2.24 -12.33 -8.24
C GLN A 113 1.30 -12.82 -7.14
N LEU A 114 0.00 -12.74 -7.40
CA LEU A 114 -1.05 -13.30 -6.56
C LEU A 114 -1.87 -14.27 -7.40
N MET A 115 -1.81 -15.56 -7.09
CA MET A 115 -2.63 -16.58 -7.74
C MET A 115 -3.89 -16.81 -6.90
N LEU A 116 -5.07 -16.60 -7.48
CA LEU A 116 -6.39 -16.84 -6.86
C LEU A 116 -7.15 -17.88 -7.68
N ASN A 117 -7.42 -19.05 -7.10
CA ASN A 117 -8.12 -20.16 -7.77
C ASN A 117 -7.55 -20.46 -9.18
N GLY A 118 -6.23 -20.35 -9.36
CA GLY A 118 -5.54 -20.59 -10.64
C GLY A 118 -5.45 -19.39 -11.58
N VAL A 119 -6.07 -18.25 -11.24
CA VAL A 119 -5.95 -16.98 -12.00
C VAL A 119 -4.82 -16.15 -11.40
N ILE A 120 -3.89 -15.66 -12.24
CA ILE A 120 -2.72 -14.90 -11.79
C ILE A 120 -2.96 -13.40 -11.96
N PHE A 121 -2.85 -12.67 -10.85
CA PHE A 121 -2.78 -11.23 -10.80
C PHE A 121 -1.32 -10.77 -10.63
N TYR A 122 -0.99 -9.61 -11.18
CA TYR A 122 0.32 -8.98 -11.07
C TYR A 122 0.24 -7.71 -10.24
N LYS A 123 1.22 -7.52 -9.35
CA LYS A 123 1.27 -6.36 -8.47
C LYS A 123 1.50 -5.07 -9.26
N ALA A 124 0.75 -4.02 -8.93
CA ALA A 124 0.87 -2.73 -9.58
C ALA A 124 2.21 -2.09 -9.23
N LEU A 125 2.98 -1.75 -10.26
CA LEU A 125 4.27 -1.10 -10.07
C LEU A 125 4.10 0.42 -9.90
N SER A 126 4.59 0.95 -8.78
CA SER A 126 4.86 2.38 -8.64
C SER A 126 6.15 2.76 -9.37
N ARG A 127 6.04 3.07 -10.67
CA ARG A 127 7.20 3.43 -11.51
C ARG A 127 7.97 4.63 -11.01
N SER A 128 7.33 5.51 -10.25
CA SER A 128 7.98 6.68 -9.67
C SER A 128 8.94 6.32 -8.53
N LEU A 129 8.81 5.17 -7.88
CA LEU A 129 9.73 4.74 -6.82
C LEU A 129 10.95 3.99 -7.35
N VAL A 130 10.77 3.21 -8.42
CA VAL A 130 11.84 2.40 -9.02
C VAL A 130 13.01 3.28 -9.44
N GLY A 131 14.22 2.92 -9.04
CA GLY A 131 15.43 3.64 -9.41
C GLY A 131 16.58 3.42 -8.43
N VAL A 132 17.70 4.08 -8.73
CA VAL A 132 18.85 4.18 -7.82
C VAL A 132 18.82 5.53 -7.15
N TRP A 133 18.81 5.52 -5.83
CA TRP A 133 18.70 6.69 -4.97
C TRP A 133 19.94 6.81 -4.11
N GLU A 134 20.56 7.99 -4.09
CA GLU A 134 21.75 8.24 -3.28
C GLU A 134 21.53 9.43 -2.34
N SER A 135 22.02 9.30 -1.11
CA SER A 135 21.93 10.34 -0.10
C SER A 135 22.66 11.60 -0.54
N TYR A 136 21.91 12.69 -0.65
CA TYR A 136 22.45 14.04 -0.77
C TYR A 136 22.65 14.68 0.62
N GLN A 137 21.75 14.38 1.56
CA GLN A 137 21.80 14.85 2.94
C GLN A 137 21.28 13.77 3.88
N ILE A 138 21.99 13.55 4.99
CA ILE A 138 21.57 12.67 6.07
C ILE A 138 21.56 13.45 7.38
N SER A 139 20.44 13.37 8.09
CA SER A 139 20.15 14.01 9.38
C SER A 139 19.38 13.01 10.26
N GLY A 140 18.88 13.44 11.42
CA GLY A 140 18.18 12.57 12.36
C GLY A 140 18.82 12.61 13.74
N PHE A 141 18.05 12.25 14.77
CA PHE A 141 18.48 12.41 16.16
C PHE A 141 19.53 11.37 16.57
N GLU A 142 19.60 10.21 15.90
CA GLU A 142 20.62 9.17 16.16
C GLU A 142 21.73 9.13 15.11
N ARG A 143 21.80 10.11 14.20
CA ARG A 143 22.83 10.12 13.14
C ARG A 143 24.25 10.03 13.70
N ILE A 144 24.50 10.70 14.82
CA ILE A 144 25.83 10.74 15.46
C ILE A 144 26.18 9.36 16.03
N ASP A 145 25.20 8.66 16.60
CA ASP A 145 25.39 7.36 17.24
C ASP A 145 25.48 6.23 16.22
N THR A 146 24.72 6.32 15.12
CA THR A 146 24.75 5.36 13.99
C THR A 146 25.97 5.57 13.09
N GLY A 147 26.54 6.78 13.05
CA GLY A 147 27.73 7.10 12.27
C GLY A 147 27.55 7.08 10.75
N VAL A 148 26.30 7.08 10.28
CA VAL A 148 25.94 6.96 8.86
C VAL A 148 26.32 8.23 8.10
N GLU A 149 27.15 8.07 7.06
CA GLU A 149 27.61 9.16 6.19
C GLU A 149 27.06 9.05 4.76
N GLN A 150 26.84 7.82 4.26
CA GLN A 150 26.26 7.59 2.94
C GLN A 150 25.18 6.51 2.98
N LEU A 151 24.13 6.71 2.19
CA LEU A 151 23.05 5.75 1.98
C LEU A 151 22.75 5.68 0.48
N GLN A 152 22.79 4.47 -0.07
CA GLN A 152 22.31 4.16 -1.40
C GLN A 152 21.13 3.19 -1.29
N LEU A 153 20.01 3.51 -1.94
CA LEU A 153 18.81 2.69 -2.01
C LEU A 153 18.51 2.36 -3.47
N VAL A 154 18.41 1.08 -3.78
CA VAL A 154 18.01 0.57 -5.09
C VAL A 154 16.63 -0.05 -4.95
N LEU A 155 15.65 0.41 -5.71
CA LEU A 155 14.30 -0.16 -5.80
C LEU A 155 14.06 -0.67 -7.22
N GLN A 156 13.85 -1.97 -7.36
CA GLN A 156 13.69 -2.62 -8.66
C GLN A 156 12.21 -2.78 -9.07
N PRO A 157 11.91 -2.84 -10.39
CA PRO A 157 10.55 -3.04 -10.90
C PRO A 157 9.84 -4.32 -10.41
N ASP A 158 10.60 -5.30 -9.97
CA ASP A 158 10.12 -6.58 -9.45
C ASP A 158 10.06 -6.59 -7.92
N PHE A 159 10.01 -5.42 -7.26
CA PHE A 159 9.87 -5.29 -5.81
C PHE A 159 11.07 -5.80 -5.00
N LEU A 160 12.22 -6.02 -5.63
CA LEU A 160 13.48 -6.24 -4.94
C LEU A 160 14.12 -4.92 -4.53
N PHE A 161 14.76 -4.88 -3.36
CA PHE A 161 15.57 -3.74 -2.94
C PHE A 161 16.99 -4.11 -2.55
N SER A 162 17.86 -3.10 -2.56
CA SER A 162 19.13 -3.13 -1.85
C SER A 162 19.35 -1.78 -1.18
N ILE A 163 19.65 -1.79 0.12
CA ILE A 163 20.09 -0.61 0.86
C ILE A 163 21.53 -0.83 1.28
N LYS A 164 22.40 0.11 0.92
CA LYS A 164 23.82 0.13 1.29
C LYS A 164 24.07 1.36 2.13
N VAL A 165 24.61 1.16 3.33
CA VAL A 165 24.94 2.21 4.27
C VAL A 165 26.44 2.19 4.53
N GLN A 166 27.08 3.35 4.51
CA GLN A 166 28.50 3.51 4.84
C GLN A 166 28.69 4.44 6.03
N ASP A 167 29.52 4.03 6.98
CA ASP A 167 29.88 4.84 8.15
C ASP A 167 31.10 5.76 7.90
N ASN A 168 31.39 6.63 8.87
CA ASN A 168 32.52 7.55 8.83
C ASN A 168 33.93 6.89 8.80
N LYS A 169 34.02 5.58 9.03
CA LYS A 169 35.25 4.79 8.92
C LYS A 169 35.34 4.05 7.59
N GLY A 170 34.34 4.22 6.72
CA GLY A 170 34.23 3.55 5.43
C GLY A 170 33.71 2.12 5.51
N LYS A 171 33.24 1.66 6.69
CA LYS A 171 32.61 0.35 6.83
C LYS A 171 31.24 0.37 6.16
N GLU A 172 30.96 -0.68 5.40
CA GLU A 172 29.70 -0.82 4.66
C GLU A 172 28.82 -1.93 5.26
N VAL A 173 27.52 -1.68 5.29
CA VAL A 173 26.47 -2.66 5.58
C VAL A 173 25.50 -2.66 4.41
N VAL A 174 25.10 -3.84 3.94
CA VAL A 174 24.17 -4.00 2.83
C VAL A 174 23.03 -4.92 3.29
N HIS A 175 21.79 -4.46 3.13
CA HIS A 175 20.59 -5.30 3.22
C HIS A 175 19.94 -5.44 1.85
N GLN A 176 19.40 -6.63 1.60
CA GLN A 176 18.72 -6.98 0.36
C GLN A 176 17.50 -7.81 0.69
N GLY A 177 16.44 -7.61 -0.10
CA GLY A 177 15.20 -8.34 0.11
C GLY A 177 14.11 -7.80 -0.78
N VAL A 178 12.89 -7.80 -0.26
CA VAL A 178 11.68 -7.38 -0.95
C VAL A 178 11.08 -6.17 -0.26
N TYR A 179 10.51 -5.25 -1.05
CA TYR A 179 9.83 -4.08 -0.51
C TYR A 179 8.37 -4.05 -0.94
N TYR A 180 7.54 -3.44 -0.11
CA TYR A 180 6.17 -3.12 -0.47
C TYR A 180 5.80 -1.75 0.08
N THR A 181 4.72 -1.18 -0.45
CA THR A 181 4.28 0.16 -0.08
C THR A 181 2.79 0.16 0.21
N GLU A 182 2.41 0.93 1.22
CA GLU A 182 1.03 1.31 1.44
C GLU A 182 1.01 2.80 1.83
N LYS A 183 0.29 3.62 1.05
CA LYS A 183 0.29 5.09 1.20
C LYS A 183 1.73 5.67 1.13
N ASP A 184 2.17 6.36 2.17
CA ASP A 184 3.50 6.95 2.38
C ASP A 184 4.48 5.99 3.05
N HIS A 185 4.07 4.77 3.37
CA HIS A 185 4.95 3.77 3.96
C HIS A 185 5.67 2.94 2.89
N LEU A 186 6.95 2.69 3.15
CA LEU A 186 7.83 1.82 2.40
C LEU A 186 8.44 0.82 3.38
N VAL A 187 8.00 -0.43 3.31
CA VAL A 187 8.48 -1.49 4.19
C VAL A 187 9.50 -2.34 3.47
N PHE A 188 10.62 -2.60 4.15
CA PHE A 188 11.71 -3.45 3.71
C PHE A 188 11.68 -4.77 4.48
N LEU A 189 11.52 -5.89 3.78
CA LEU A 189 11.60 -7.24 4.35
C LEU A 189 12.88 -7.92 3.86
N PHE A 190 13.75 -8.37 4.77
CA PHE A 190 15.03 -8.98 4.44
C PHE A 190 15.43 -10.06 5.45
N GLU A 191 16.53 -10.76 5.17
CA GLU A 191 17.03 -11.77 6.10
C GLU A 191 17.46 -11.11 7.42
N GLY A 192 16.77 -11.47 8.51
CA GLY A 192 17.06 -10.96 9.85
C GLY A 192 16.09 -9.90 10.37
N GLY A 193 15.10 -9.48 9.57
CA GLY A 193 14.04 -8.61 10.07
C GLY A 193 13.33 -7.79 9.00
N GLU A 194 12.66 -6.75 9.48
CA GLU A 194 11.95 -5.78 8.65
C GLU A 194 12.15 -4.37 9.17
N HIS A 195 12.02 -3.40 8.28
CA HIS A 195 12.04 -1.98 8.62
C HIS A 195 10.89 -1.26 7.93
N ASP A 196 10.11 -0.51 8.70
CA ASP A 196 9.17 0.48 8.17
C ASP A 196 9.86 1.83 7.99
N ALA A 197 9.47 2.53 6.93
CA ALA A 197 9.97 3.86 6.60
C ALA A 197 8.83 4.69 6.01
N LYS A 198 8.76 5.98 6.36
CA LYS A 198 7.91 6.93 5.65
C LYS A 198 8.71 7.58 4.53
N PHE A 199 8.08 7.78 3.38
CA PHE A 199 8.70 8.45 2.25
C PHE A 199 7.83 9.57 1.67
N GLU A 200 8.48 10.65 1.26
CA GLU A 200 7.89 11.67 0.40
C GLU A 200 8.68 11.71 -0.91
N LEU A 201 7.97 11.76 -2.04
CA LEU A 201 8.56 11.69 -3.36
C LEU A 201 8.19 12.92 -4.18
N ASP A 202 9.21 13.66 -4.63
CA ASP A 202 9.09 14.75 -5.60
C ASP A 202 10.07 14.50 -6.76
N ALA A 203 9.55 13.88 -7.83
CA ALA A 203 10.27 13.52 -9.05
C ALA A 203 11.59 12.74 -8.81
N ASN A 204 12.71 13.46 -8.74
CA ASN A 204 14.06 12.93 -8.57
C ASN A 204 14.61 13.13 -7.16
N GLN A 205 13.77 13.54 -6.22
CA GLN A 205 14.10 13.66 -4.81
C GLN A 205 13.15 12.79 -3.98
N MET A 206 13.73 12.02 -3.07
CA MET A 206 13.00 11.23 -2.08
C MET A 206 13.45 11.67 -0.70
N VAL A 207 12.53 12.02 0.19
CA VAL A 207 12.82 12.14 1.61
C VAL A 207 12.42 10.83 2.25
N LEU A 208 13.39 10.11 2.82
CA LEU A 208 13.19 8.84 3.50
C LEU A 208 13.38 9.05 5.00
N ASN A 209 12.35 8.72 5.77
CA ASN A 209 12.33 8.78 7.22
C ASN A 209 12.32 7.35 7.77
N LEU A 210 13.44 6.93 8.34
CA LEU A 210 13.65 5.61 8.94
C LEU A 210 13.50 5.71 10.45
N GLU A 211 12.90 4.67 11.06
CA GLU A 211 12.83 4.48 12.51
C GLU A 211 12.31 5.74 13.24
N ASP A 212 11.18 6.29 12.76
CA ASP A 212 10.51 7.46 13.35
C ASP A 212 11.41 8.70 13.54
N GLY A 213 12.36 8.91 12.63
CA GLY A 213 13.23 10.10 12.59
C GLY A 213 14.64 9.86 13.11
N ALA A 214 14.99 8.63 13.50
CA ALA A 214 16.34 8.29 13.92
C ALA A 214 17.33 8.60 12.79
N ILE A 215 16.93 8.27 11.56
CA ILE A 215 17.62 8.65 10.33
C ILE A 215 16.62 9.30 9.36
N LEU A 216 16.91 10.55 8.97
CA LEU A 216 16.20 11.28 7.93
C LEU A 216 17.15 11.56 6.77
N ALA A 217 16.91 10.90 5.64
CA ALA A 217 17.77 10.98 4.46
C ALA A 217 17.03 11.65 3.29
N THR A 218 17.61 12.70 2.74
CA THR A 218 17.20 13.25 1.44
C THR A 218 18.04 12.59 0.36
N LEU A 219 17.40 11.82 -0.49
CA LEU A 219 17.99 11.06 -1.58
C LEU A 219 17.72 11.72 -2.92
N ARG A 220 18.66 11.59 -3.85
CA ARG A 220 18.50 11.98 -5.26
C ARG A 220 18.53 10.76 -6.15
N ARG A 221 17.64 10.72 -7.15
CA ARG A 221 17.65 9.70 -8.19
C ARG A 221 18.87 9.89 -9.10
N ILE A 222 19.62 8.83 -9.29
CA ILE A 222 20.77 8.79 -10.20
C ILE A 222 20.38 8.12 -11.52
N TYR A 223 19.55 7.08 -11.46
CA TYR A 223 19.04 6.30 -12.60
C TYR A 223 17.57 5.94 -12.41
#